data_AF-A0A849H1E2-F1
#
_entry.id   AF-A0A849H1E2-F1
#
_cell.length_a   1.000
_cell.length_b   1.000
_cell.length_c   1.000
_cell.angle_alpha   90.00
_cell.angle_beta   90.00
_cell.angle_gamma   90.00
#
_symmetry.space_group_name_H-M   'P 1'
#
loop_
_entity.id
_entity.type
_entity.pdbx_description
1 polymer ?
#
loop_
_entity_poly.entity_id
_entity_poly.type
_entity_poly.pdbx_seq_one_letter_code
_entity_poly.pdbx_strand_id
1 'polypeptide(L)'
;MSRLTGVLSFLLVVVLAMAFAAANAGHRVTLSLGFIKLYQVPVALVAFCGLFVGMVLMFATGVRSDLKVRRILRERLADEARREQTWIDRSQRDLFKDEEPQELGEARDGPEIRPEDDAPRKEEQPDEG
;
A
#
# COMPACT_ATOMS: atom_id res chain seq x y z
N MET A 1 -16.21 1.84 -16.59
CA MET A 1 -15.74 2.76 -17.66
C MET A 1 -15.01 1.93 -18.71
N SER A 2 -15.40 1.99 -19.99
CA SER A 2 -14.80 1.11 -21.01
C SER A 2 -13.43 1.66 -21.41
N ARG A 3 -12.47 0.78 -21.70
CA ARG A 3 -11.15 1.21 -22.20
C ARG A 3 -11.27 2.05 -23.48
N LEU A 4 -12.33 1.80 -24.25
CA LEU A 4 -12.70 2.55 -25.46
C LEU A 4 -13.03 4.01 -25.16
N THR A 5 -13.81 4.29 -24.11
CA THR A 5 -14.06 5.68 -23.67
C THR A 5 -12.80 6.39 -23.21
N GLY A 6 -11.87 5.68 -22.55
CA GLY A 6 -10.57 6.24 -22.17
C GLY A 6 -9.70 6.60 -23.38
N VAL A 7 -9.58 5.68 -24.34
CA VAL A 7 -8.80 5.89 -25.57
C VAL A 7 -9.40 7.03 -26.41
N LEU A 8 -10.72 7.07 -26.56
CA LEU A 8 -11.39 8.12 -27.34
C LEU A 8 -11.20 9.51 -26.71
N SER A 9 -11.34 9.60 -25.39
CA SER A 9 -11.09 10.85 -24.66
C SER A 9 -9.65 11.32 -24.81
N PHE A 10 -8.68 10.41 -24.67
CA PHE A 10 -7.28 10.72 -24.88
C PHE A 10 -7.01 11.21 -26.31
N LEU A 11 -7.53 10.49 -27.32
CA LEU A 11 -7.37 10.85 -28.73
C LEU A 11 -7.95 12.23 -29.02
N LEU A 12 -9.13 12.54 -28.48
CA LEU A 12 -9.77 13.84 -28.61
C LEU A 12 -8.89 14.96 -28.05
N VAL A 13 -8.30 14.77 -26.86
CA VAL A 13 -7.40 15.74 -26.25
C VAL A 13 -6.16 15.97 -27.11
N VAL A 14 -5.56 14.90 -27.66
CA VAL A 14 -4.40 15.00 -28.54
C VAL A 14 -4.71 15.77 -29.82
N VAL A 15 -5.83 15.46 -30.48
CA VAL A 15 -6.26 16.16 -31.72
C VAL A 15 -6.49 17.64 -31.42
N LEU A 16 -7.15 17.96 -30.32
CA LEU A 16 -7.42 19.35 -29.93
C LEU A 16 -6.13 20.11 -29.61
N ALA A 17 -5.17 19.47 -28.96
CA ALA A 17 -3.86 20.04 -28.68
C ALA A 17 -3.06 20.30 -29.96
N MET A 18 -3.07 19.37 -30.92
CA MET A 18 -2.43 19.58 -32.23
C MET A 18 -3.10 20.71 -33.00
N ALA A 19 -4.43 20.78 -33.02
CA ALA A 19 -5.17 21.85 -33.69
C ALA A 19 -4.85 23.21 -33.08
N PHE A 20 -4.80 23.30 -31.74
CA PHE A 20 -4.39 24.51 -31.04
C PHE A 20 -2.95 24.92 -31.38
N ALA A 21 -2.01 23.96 -31.38
CA ALA A 21 -0.62 24.24 -31.71
C ALA A 21 -0.47 24.72 -33.16
N ALA A 22 -1.17 24.09 -34.11
CA ALA A 22 -1.17 24.48 -35.52
C ALA A 22 -1.74 25.89 -35.71
N ALA A 23 -2.87 26.21 -35.06
CA ALA A 23 -3.48 27.53 -35.13
C ALA A 23 -2.59 28.65 -34.53
N ASN A 24 -1.64 28.30 -33.67
CA ASN A 24 -0.75 29.23 -32.99
C ASN A 24 0.73 29.11 -33.39
N ALA A 25 1.07 28.33 -34.43
CA ALA A 25 2.45 28.00 -34.80
C ALA A 25 3.31 29.23 -35.16
N GLY A 26 2.68 30.32 -35.61
CA GLY A 26 3.33 31.61 -35.88
C GLY A 26 3.19 32.66 -34.78
N HIS A 27 2.37 32.41 -33.76
CA HIS A 27 2.09 33.40 -32.72
C HIS A 27 3.16 33.37 -31.65
N ARG A 28 3.87 34.49 -31.53
CA ARG A 28 4.92 34.70 -30.54
C ARG A 28 4.55 35.85 -29.63
N VAL A 29 4.72 35.65 -28.33
CA VAL A 29 4.39 36.66 -27.31
C VAL A 29 5.61 36.98 -26.47
N THR A 30 5.64 38.19 -25.94
CA THR A 30 6.59 38.57 -24.90
C THR A 30 5.97 38.21 -23.56
N LEU A 31 6.54 37.22 -22.88
CA LEU A 31 6.07 36.74 -21.59
C LEU A 31 6.82 37.45 -20.46
N SER A 32 6.09 38.14 -19.60
CA SER A 32 6.65 38.83 -18.42
C SER A 32 6.22 38.10 -17.15
N LEU A 33 7.11 37.32 -16.55
CA LEU A 33 6.88 36.57 -15.31
C LEU A 33 7.17 37.43 -14.05
N GLY A 34 6.94 38.74 -14.13
CA GLY A 34 7.28 39.70 -13.08
C GLY A 34 8.77 40.05 -13.07
N PHE A 35 9.63 39.10 -12.73
CA PHE A 35 11.10 39.32 -12.61
C PHE A 35 11.88 38.97 -13.88
N ILE A 36 11.30 38.14 -14.75
CA ILE A 36 11.94 37.63 -15.96
C ILE A 36 11.06 37.98 -17.15
N LYS A 37 11.65 38.52 -18.22
CA LYS A 37 10.99 38.74 -19.50
C LYS A 37 11.57 37.82 -20.56
N LEU A 38 10.72 36.98 -21.14
CA LEU A 38 11.05 36.10 -22.24
C LEU A 38 10.44 36.68 -23.51
N TYR A 39 11.28 36.96 -24.50
CA TYR A 39 10.86 37.57 -25.75
C TYR A 39 10.56 36.50 -26.80
N GLN A 40 9.54 36.76 -27.62
CA GLN A 40 9.19 35.93 -28.78
C GLN A 40 8.93 34.44 -28.49
N VAL A 41 8.33 34.16 -27.34
CA VAL A 41 7.99 32.80 -26.92
C VAL A 41 6.77 32.31 -27.71
N PRO A 42 6.82 31.11 -28.34
CA PRO A 42 5.65 30.53 -29.00
C PRO A 42 4.49 30.35 -28.02
N VAL A 43 3.29 30.80 -28.39
CA VAL A 43 2.09 30.72 -27.53
C VAL A 43 1.80 29.28 -27.09
N ALA A 44 1.98 28.31 -28.00
CA ALA A 44 1.80 26.89 -27.69
C ALA A 44 2.72 26.42 -26.54
N LEU A 45 3.96 26.91 -26.50
CA LEU A 45 4.91 26.58 -25.44
C LEU A 45 4.49 27.20 -24.11
N VAL A 46 4.03 28.46 -24.13
CA VAL A 46 3.51 29.14 -22.92
C VAL A 46 2.32 28.39 -22.35
N ALA A 47 1.35 28.01 -23.20
CA ALA A 47 0.17 27.27 -22.80
C ALA A 47 0.53 25.89 -22.22
N PHE A 48 1.42 25.15 -22.88
CA PHE A 48 1.89 23.85 -22.41
C PHE A 48 2.60 23.94 -21.06
N CYS A 49 3.56 24.84 -20.92
CA CYS A 49 4.27 25.03 -19.66
C CYS A 49 3.33 25.48 -18.54
N GLY A 50 2.39 26.38 -18.82
CA GLY A 50 1.38 26.82 -17.86
C GLY A 50 0.48 25.67 -17.39
N LEU A 51 -0.02 24.85 -18.32
CA LEU A 51 -0.80 23.66 -18.01
C LEU A 51 0.00 22.66 -17.16
N PHE A 52 1.23 22.38 -17.58
CA PHE A 52 2.11 21.43 -16.89
C PHE A 52 2.43 21.89 -15.47
N VAL A 53 2.80 23.16 -15.29
CA VAL A 53 3.04 23.74 -13.97
C VAL A 53 1.77 23.67 -13.11
N GLY A 54 0.60 24.00 -13.67
CA GLY A 54 -0.68 23.87 -12.98
C GLY A 54 -0.96 22.44 -12.50
N MET A 55 -0.72 21.43 -13.36
CA MET A 55 -0.86 20.02 -12.98
C MET A 55 0.11 19.63 -11.86
N VAL A 56 1.38 20.05 -11.94
CA VAL A 56 2.39 19.79 -10.91
C VAL A 56 1.99 20.44 -9.58
N LEU A 57 1.49 21.67 -9.59
CA LEU A 57 1.02 22.35 -8.37
C LEU A 57 -0.19 21.63 -7.76
N MET A 58 -1.17 21.26 -8.58
CA MET A 58 -2.35 20.51 -8.11
C MET A 58 -1.94 19.16 -7.52
N PHE A 59 -0.98 18.48 -8.15
CA PHE A 59 -0.43 17.23 -7.64
C PHE A 59 0.31 17.45 -6.31
N ALA A 60 1.22 18.41 -6.23
CA ALA A 60 2.02 18.68 -5.04
C ALA A 60 1.16 19.07 -3.83
N THR A 61 0.11 19.88 -4.05
CA THR A 61 -0.83 20.26 -2.99
C THR A 61 -1.69 19.07 -2.55
N GLY A 62 -2.16 18.26 -3.50
CA GLY A 62 -2.94 17.05 -3.23
C GLY A 62 -2.15 15.98 -2.46
N VAL A 63 -0.90 15.72 -2.84
CA VAL A 63 -0.06 14.66 -2.24
C VAL A 63 0.13 14.88 -0.74
N ARG A 64 0.36 16.12 -0.29
CA ARG A 64 0.56 16.38 1.15
C ARG A 64 -0.72 16.11 1.96
N SER A 65 -1.87 16.41 1.38
CA SER A 65 -3.18 16.12 1.99
C SER A 65 -3.45 14.62 2.01
N ASP A 66 -3.25 13.94 0.88
CA ASP A 66 -3.50 12.50 0.72
C ASP A 66 -2.61 11.66 1.66
N LEU A 67 -1.33 12.01 1.79
CA LEU A 67 -0.41 11.33 2.71
C LEU A 67 -0.79 11.51 4.18
N LYS A 68 -1.31 12.68 4.57
CA LYS A 68 -1.78 12.94 5.94
C LYS A 68 -3.02 12.10 6.25
N VAL A 69 -3.98 12.04 5.33
CA VAL A 69 -5.21 11.23 5.49
C VAL A 69 -4.87 9.75 5.61
N ARG A 70 -3.99 9.23 4.73
CA ARG A 70 -3.55 7.83 4.81
C ARG A 70 -2.86 7.48 6.12
N ARG A 71 -2.06 8.40 6.68
CA ARG A 71 -1.43 8.20 7.99
C ARG A 71 -2.47 8.11 9.10
N ILE A 72 -3.41 9.05 9.14
CA ILE A 72 -4.47 9.10 10.16
C ILE A 72 -5.34 7.85 10.09
N LEU A 73 -5.76 7.44 8.88
CA LEU A 73 -6.53 6.20 8.70
C LEU A 73 -5.76 4.97 9.17
N ARG A 74 -4.45 4.90 8.88
CA ARG A 74 -3.59 3.78 9.29
C ARG A 74 -3.43 3.73 10.82
N GLU A 75 -3.25 4.87 11.47
CA GLU A 75 -3.19 4.94 12.94
C GLU A 75 -4.50 4.48 13.58
N ARG A 76 -5.65 4.94 13.06
CA ARG A 76 -6.97 4.50 13.56
C ARG A 76 -7.21 3.01 13.39
N LEU A 77 -6.86 2.45 12.23
CA LEU A 77 -6.96 1.01 11.99
C LEU A 77 -6.04 0.20 12.92
N ALA A 78 -4.84 0.71 13.22
CA ALA A 78 -3.92 0.05 14.16
C ALA A 78 -4.46 0.07 15.60
N ASP A 79 -5.07 1.18 16.01
CA ASP A 79 -5.72 1.30 17.32
C ASP A 79 -6.94 0.37 17.45
N GLU A 80 -7.74 0.25 16.39
CA GLU A 80 -8.91 -0.63 16.35
C GLU A 80 -8.50 -2.12 16.33
N ALA A 81 -7.51 -2.49 15.53
CA ALA A 81 -6.97 -3.85 15.51
C ALA A 81 -6.40 -4.29 16.87
N ARG A 82 -5.74 -3.39 17.61
CA ARG A 82 -5.26 -3.70 18.98
C ARG A 82 -6.40 -3.94 19.95
N ARG A 83 -7.48 -3.15 19.87
CA ARG A 83 -8.67 -3.32 20.71
C ARG A 83 -9.39 -4.63 20.40
N GLU A 84 -9.48 -5.00 19.13
CA GLU A 84 -10.06 -6.27 18.70
C GLU A 84 -9.23 -7.46 19.20
N GLN A 85 -7.89 -7.42 19.06
CA GLN A 85 -7.02 -8.46 19.62
C GLN A 85 -7.15 -8.62 21.13
N THR A 86 -7.24 -7.52 21.89
CA THR A 86 -7.43 -7.60 23.35
C THR A 86 -8.81 -8.11 23.74
N TRP A 87 -9.84 -7.86 22.92
CA TRP A 87 -11.17 -8.43 23.13
C TRP A 87 -11.19 -9.93 22.84
N ILE A 88 -10.56 -10.38 21.74
CA ILE A 88 -10.44 -11.81 21.37
C ILE A 88 -9.65 -12.58 22.43
N ASP A 89 -8.53 -12.04 22.91
CA ASP A 89 -7.72 -12.69 23.95
C ASP A 89 -8.52 -12.89 25.24
N ARG A 90 -9.28 -11.86 25.66
CA ARG A 90 -10.12 -11.94 26.86
C ARG A 90 -11.27 -12.93 26.70
N SER A 91 -11.95 -12.92 25.56
CA SER A 91 -13.08 -13.84 25.30
C SER A 91 -12.63 -15.29 25.17
N GLN A 92 -11.42 -15.55 24.67
CA GLN A 92 -10.84 -16.89 24.68
C GLN A 92 -10.40 -17.32 26.09
N ARG A 93 -9.81 -16.42 26.89
CA ARG A 93 -9.43 -16.73 28.27
C ARG A 93 -10.60 -17.14 29.15
N ASP A 94 -11.76 -16.54 28.95
CA ASP A 94 -12.97 -16.92 29.67
C ASP A 94 -13.58 -18.24 29.14
N LEU A 95 -13.27 -18.66 27.91
CA LEU A 95 -13.71 -19.95 27.35
C LEU A 95 -12.94 -21.16 27.93
N PHE A 96 -11.71 -20.95 28.42
CA PHE A 96 -10.86 -22.01 29.00
C PHE A 96 -10.74 -21.93 30.54
N LYS A 97 -11.41 -20.97 31.19
CA LYS A 97 -11.38 -20.80 32.65
C LYS A 97 -12.19 -21.84 33.42
N ASP A 98 -13.07 -22.58 32.75
CA ASP A 98 -13.87 -23.63 33.37
C ASP A 98 -13.13 -24.99 33.44
N GLU A 99 -11.88 -25.07 32.97
CA GLU A 99 -11.00 -26.23 33.15
C GLU A 99 -10.02 -26.00 34.31
N GLU A 100 -10.57 -25.90 35.53
CA GLU A 100 -9.76 -26.09 36.74
C GLU A 100 -9.26 -27.55 36.80
N PRO A 101 -7.97 -27.80 37.07
CA PRO A 101 -7.48 -29.15 37.29
C PRO A 101 -8.14 -29.71 38.56
N GLN A 102 -9.01 -30.69 38.40
CA GLN A 102 -9.49 -31.50 39.52
C GLN A 102 -8.28 -32.04 40.28
N GLU A 103 -8.10 -31.54 41.50
CA GLU A 103 -7.11 -32.05 42.44
C GLU A 103 -7.31 -33.56 42.68
N LEU A 104 -6.17 -34.24 42.73
CA LEU A 104 -5.88 -35.47 43.48
C LEU A 104 -7.10 -36.21 44.08
N GLY A 105 -7.47 -37.33 43.47
CA GLY A 105 -8.43 -38.23 44.09
C GLY A 105 -8.67 -39.51 43.31
N GLU A 106 -7.67 -40.36 43.17
CA GLU A 106 -7.75 -41.83 43.34
C GLU A 106 -6.53 -42.51 42.71
N ALA A 107 -5.81 -43.24 43.56
CA ALA A 107 -4.86 -44.25 43.12
C ALA A 107 -5.59 -45.28 42.25
N ARG A 108 -5.29 -45.32 40.96
CA ARG A 108 -5.51 -46.51 40.13
C ARG A 108 -4.24 -46.85 39.39
N ASP A 109 -3.76 -48.05 39.66
CA ASP A 109 -2.64 -48.75 39.04
C ASP A 109 -2.50 -48.38 37.56
N GLY A 110 -1.47 -47.59 37.26
CA GLY A 110 -0.91 -47.50 35.92
C GLY A 110 0.03 -48.68 35.68
N PRO A 111 0.11 -49.22 34.45
CA PRO A 111 0.99 -50.35 34.18
C PRO A 111 2.45 -49.90 34.36
N GLU A 112 3.18 -50.71 35.13
CA GLU A 112 4.60 -50.57 35.44
C GLU A 112 5.43 -50.40 34.15
N ILE A 113 5.89 -49.17 33.87
CA ILE A 113 6.87 -48.92 32.81
C ILE A 113 8.23 -49.29 33.36
N ARG A 114 8.74 -50.45 32.92
CA ARG A 114 10.10 -50.92 33.20
C ARG A 114 11.12 -49.94 32.61
N PRO A 115 12.15 -49.53 33.36
CA PRO A 115 13.19 -48.64 32.84
C PRO A 115 14.13 -49.37 31.88
N GLU A 116 14.30 -48.73 30.72
CA GLU A 116 15.42 -48.69 29.76
C GLU A 116 16.41 -49.87 29.66
N ASP A 117 16.49 -50.44 28.45
CA ASP A 117 17.73 -51.01 27.93
C ASP A 117 18.29 -50.05 26.87
N ASP A 118 19.42 -49.44 27.22
CA ASP A 118 20.30 -48.66 26.36
C ASP A 118 20.78 -49.48 25.15
N ALA A 119 20.53 -48.98 23.93
CA ALA A 119 21.40 -49.28 22.80
C ALA A 119 21.38 -48.13 21.78
N PRO A 120 22.49 -47.39 21.57
CA PRO A 120 22.60 -46.49 20.44
C PRO A 120 22.68 -47.32 19.16
N ARG A 121 21.63 -47.28 18.33
CA ARG A 121 21.66 -47.86 16.99
C ARG A 121 22.65 -47.05 16.15
N LYS A 122 23.79 -47.68 15.84
CA LYS A 122 24.83 -47.14 14.96
C LYS A 122 24.21 -46.62 13.66
N GLU A 123 24.66 -45.43 13.27
CA GLU A 123 24.46 -44.82 11.97
C GLU A 123 24.88 -45.79 10.87
N GLU A 124 23.95 -46.11 9.97
CA GLU A 124 24.24 -46.82 8.73
C GLU A 124 24.45 -45.75 7.64
N GLN A 125 25.71 -45.55 7.24
CA GLN A 125 26.07 -44.79 6.05
C GLN A 125 25.53 -45.51 4.82
N PRO A 126 24.90 -44.82 3.85
CA PRO A 126 24.64 -45.42 2.56
C PRO A 126 25.94 -45.44 1.74
N ASP A 127 26.33 -46.67 1.41
CA ASP A 127 27.40 -47.07 0.48
C ASP A 127 27.10 -46.56 -0.95
N GLU A 128 28.15 -46.14 -1.64
CA GLU A 128 28.11 -45.69 -3.04
C GLU A 128 27.99 -46.89 -3.98
N GLY A 129 27.15 -46.76 -5.02
CA GLY A 129 27.03 -47.73 -6.11
C GLY A 129 26.06 -47.29 -7.20
#